data_AF-A0A6J3E9N3-F1
#
_entry.id   AF-A0A6J3E9N3-F1
#
_cell.length_a   1.000
_cell.length_b   1.000
_cell.length_c   1.000
_cell.angle_alpha   90.00
_cell.angle_beta   90.00
_cell.angle_gamma   90.00
#
_symmetry.space_group_name_H-M   'P 1'
#
loop_
_entity.id
_entity.type
_entity.pdbx_description
1 polymer ?
#
loop_
_entity_poly.entity_id
_entity_poly.type
_entity_poly.pdbx_seq_one_letter_code
_entity_poly.pdbx_strand_id
1 'polypeptide(L)'
;MTPISMTPSSSVPPNHYSQAGQRGGPGVLLTTPPPEVLGTVLSQRHGPLPCVAPIIRLRRGPTGGFEAEGDLAGVLERRQAANAKERERIKNLNSGFSALKALVPLVPRDRKPSKVDTLKAAAEYIRLLRGVLQDTGGLQVGPPP
;
A
#
# COMPACT_ATOMS: atom_id res chain seq x y z
N MET A 1 40.15 -28.84 24.86
CA MET A 1 40.67 -28.20 23.63
C MET A 1 39.48 -27.85 22.76
N THR A 2 39.07 -26.58 22.76
CA THR A 2 37.89 -26.05 22.06
C THR A 2 38.32 -25.30 20.79
N PRO A 3 37.56 -25.38 19.68
CA PRO A 3 37.93 -24.72 18.43
C PRO A 3 37.62 -23.22 18.44
N ILE A 4 38.47 -22.46 17.75
CA ILE A 4 38.39 -21.00 17.57
C ILE A 4 37.45 -20.69 16.39
N SER A 5 36.39 -19.92 16.64
CA SER A 5 35.48 -19.39 15.63
C SER A 5 36.07 -18.14 14.96
N MET A 6 36.13 -18.14 13.62
CA MET A 6 36.49 -16.96 12.82
C MET A 6 35.27 -16.04 12.67
N THR A 7 35.39 -14.81 13.16
CA THR A 7 34.47 -13.71 12.84
C THR A 7 34.93 -13.01 11.55
N PRO A 8 34.05 -12.71 10.57
CA PRO A 8 34.45 -11.87 9.45
C PRO A 8 34.51 -10.41 9.90
N SER A 9 35.72 -9.86 9.85
CA SER A 9 36.02 -8.44 10.05
C SER A 9 35.45 -7.63 8.88
N SER A 10 34.45 -6.78 9.12
CA SER A 10 34.03 -5.74 8.17
C SER A 10 34.64 -4.42 8.62
N SER A 11 35.88 -4.19 8.22
CA SER A 11 36.55 -2.90 8.35
C SER A 11 36.10 -1.98 7.21
N VAL A 12 35.08 -1.15 7.47
CA VAL A 12 34.85 0.05 6.66
C VAL A 12 35.80 1.13 7.20
N PRO A 13 36.65 1.77 6.36
CA PRO A 13 37.60 2.76 6.85
C PRO A 13 36.89 4.03 7.35
N PRO A 14 37.48 4.79 8.30
CA PRO A 14 36.89 6.01 8.78
C PRO A 14 37.12 7.14 7.75
N ASN A 15 36.07 7.60 7.09
CA ASN A 15 36.14 8.84 6.31
C ASN A 15 36.30 10.02 7.26
N HIS A 16 37.52 10.57 7.35
CA HIS A 16 37.77 11.90 7.88
C HIS A 16 37.14 12.93 6.92
N TYR A 17 35.94 13.41 7.25
CA TYR A 17 35.41 14.61 6.60
C TYR A 17 36.12 15.83 7.16
N SER A 18 37.14 16.28 6.43
CA SER A 18 37.68 17.63 6.58
C SER A 18 36.58 18.63 6.20
N GLN A 19 36.08 19.37 7.18
CA GLN A 19 35.14 20.46 6.98
C GLN A 19 35.89 21.65 6.35
N ALA A 20 36.06 21.63 5.03
CA ALA A 20 36.52 22.80 4.29
C ALA A 20 35.30 23.67 3.98
N GLY A 21 35.19 24.80 4.68
CA GLY A 21 34.19 25.83 4.41
C GLY A 21 34.28 26.31 2.97
N GLN A 22 33.28 25.96 2.15
CA GLN A 22 33.11 26.55 0.83
C GLN A 22 32.15 27.73 0.95
N ARG A 23 32.70 28.95 0.98
CA ARG A 23 31.99 30.15 0.55
C ARG A 23 31.77 30.04 -0.97
N GLY A 24 30.59 29.58 -1.39
CA GLY A 24 30.22 29.51 -2.80
C GLY A 24 29.62 30.82 -3.32
N GLY A 25 30.15 31.33 -4.44
CA GLY A 25 29.59 32.45 -5.20
C GLY A 25 28.31 32.08 -5.96
N PRO A 26 27.68 33.03 -6.68
CA PRO A 26 26.37 32.85 -7.31
C PRO A 26 26.47 31.88 -8.48
N GLY A 27 25.78 30.74 -8.41
CA GLY A 27 25.66 29.78 -9.51
C GLY A 27 25.94 28.31 -9.17
N VAL A 28 26.27 27.96 -7.93
CA VAL A 28 26.46 26.55 -7.55
C VAL A 28 25.09 25.91 -7.28
N LEU A 29 24.66 25.00 -8.16
CA LEU A 29 23.52 24.12 -7.92
C LEU A 29 23.84 23.27 -6.68
N LEU A 30 23.11 23.49 -5.59
CA LEU A 30 23.19 22.64 -4.40
C LEU A 30 22.83 21.21 -4.83
N THR A 31 23.75 20.27 -4.63
CA THR A 31 23.47 18.85 -4.80
C THR A 31 22.38 18.46 -3.81
N THR A 32 21.24 17.97 -4.31
CA THR A 32 20.18 17.40 -3.47
C THR A 32 20.82 16.35 -2.57
N PRO A 33 20.72 16.46 -1.24
CA PRO A 33 21.30 15.48 -0.35
C PRO A 33 20.72 14.09 -0.68
N PRO A 34 21.53 13.03 -0.58
CA PRO A 34 21.06 11.68 -0.82
C PRO A 34 19.87 11.37 0.09
N PRO A 35 18.86 10.62 -0.38
CA PRO A 35 17.67 10.33 0.41
C PRO A 35 18.07 9.56 1.67
N GLU A 36 17.91 10.20 2.82
CA GLU A 36 18.11 9.55 4.11
C GLU A 36 16.95 8.60 4.39
N VAL A 37 17.25 7.37 4.84
CA VAL A 37 16.21 6.44 5.30
C VAL A 37 15.65 6.98 6.61
N LEU A 38 14.35 7.31 6.65
CA LEU A 38 13.68 7.91 7.80
C LEU A 38 13.97 7.16 9.12
N GLY A 39 14.10 5.83 9.07
CA GLY A 39 14.46 5.01 10.22
C GLY A 39 15.84 5.36 10.81
N THR A 40 16.83 5.65 9.98
CA THR A 40 18.18 6.05 10.42
C THR A 40 18.15 7.41 11.09
N VAL A 41 17.44 8.37 10.48
CA VAL A 41 17.31 9.73 11.01
C VAL A 41 16.64 9.73 12.37
N LEU A 42 15.53 9.00 12.49
CA LEU A 42 14.79 8.92 13.75
C LEU A 42 15.60 8.17 14.82
N SER A 43 16.31 7.11 14.46
CA SER A 43 17.17 6.36 15.38
C SER A 43 18.33 7.24 15.90
N GLN A 44 18.96 8.01 15.02
CA GLN A 44 20.04 8.93 15.38
C GLN A 44 19.57 10.07 16.29
N ARG A 45 18.36 10.58 16.06
CA ARG A 45 17.78 11.71 16.81
C ARG A 45 17.17 11.31 18.15
N HIS A 46 16.56 10.11 18.22
CA HIS A 46 15.69 9.72 19.32
C HIS A 46 16.12 8.41 20.01
N GLY A 47 17.21 7.78 19.55
CA GLY A 47 17.65 6.48 20.07
C GLY A 47 16.91 5.30 19.43
N PRO A 48 17.01 4.09 20.01
CA PRO A 48 16.42 2.88 19.43
C PRO A 48 14.94 3.05 19.11
N LEU A 49 14.58 2.85 17.85
CA LEU A 49 13.20 2.92 17.42
C LEU A 49 12.38 1.77 18.04
N PRO A 50 11.11 2.01 18.40
CA PRO A 50 10.22 0.94 18.79
C PRO A 50 10.14 -0.08 17.65
N CYS A 51 10.38 -1.35 17.98
CA CYS A 51 10.24 -2.42 17.00
C CYS A 51 8.74 -2.63 16.70
N VAL A 52 8.43 -2.99 15.45
CA VAL A 52 7.07 -3.35 15.07
C VAL A 52 6.71 -4.65 15.81
N ALA A 53 5.96 -4.50 16.90
CA ALA A 53 5.44 -5.63 17.65
C ALA A 53 4.07 -6.03 17.08
N PRO A 54 3.87 -7.31 16.74
CA PRO A 54 2.56 -7.78 16.31
C PRO A 54 1.55 -7.66 17.46
N ILE A 55 0.28 -7.39 17.15
CA ILE A 55 -0.79 -7.41 18.16
C ILE A 55 -1.08 -8.87 18.49
N ILE A 56 -0.54 -9.35 19.62
CA ILE A 56 -0.71 -10.71 20.16
C ILE A 56 -1.46 -10.62 21.49
N ARG A 57 -2.23 -11.67 21.79
CA ARG A 57 -2.70 -11.88 23.16
C ARG A 57 -1.52 -12.31 24.01
N LEU A 58 -1.28 -11.58 25.09
CA LEU A 58 -0.29 -11.91 26.10
C LEU A 58 -1.00 -12.52 27.31
N ARG A 59 -0.45 -13.58 27.86
CA ARG A 59 -0.91 -14.22 29.09
C ARG A 59 0.06 -13.92 30.22
N ARG A 60 -0.46 -13.59 31.40
CA ARG A 60 0.37 -13.36 32.59
C ARG A 60 0.80 -14.71 33.16
N GLY A 61 2.10 -14.94 33.23
CA GLY A 61 2.71 -16.12 33.82
C GLY A 61 2.72 -16.08 35.35
N PRO A 62 3.02 -17.23 36.01
CA PRO A 62 3.04 -17.35 37.47
C PRO A 62 4.04 -16.41 38.16
N THR A 63 5.14 -16.08 37.48
CA THR A 63 6.20 -15.18 37.93
C THR A 63 5.91 -13.71 37.66
N GLY A 64 4.73 -13.37 37.11
CA GLY A 64 4.33 -12.00 36.79
C GLY A 64 4.81 -11.48 35.43
N GLY A 65 5.58 -12.26 34.67
CA GLY A 65 5.93 -11.96 33.28
C GLY A 65 4.73 -12.11 32.33
N PHE A 66 4.81 -11.48 31.15
CA PHE A 66 3.82 -11.62 30.08
C PHE A 66 4.42 -12.44 28.93
N GLU A 67 3.79 -13.57 28.61
CA GLU A 67 4.21 -14.45 27.52
C GLU A 67 3.21 -14.38 26.38
N ALA A 68 3.70 -14.50 25.13
CA ALA A 68 2.82 -14.60 23.98
C ALA A 68 1.99 -15.88 24.04
N GLU A 69 0.66 -15.74 23.92
CA GLU A 69 -0.23 -16.89 23.88
C GLU A 69 -0.28 -17.46 22.46
N GLY A 70 0.38 -18.60 22.25
CA GLY A 70 0.30 -19.41 21.03
C GLY A 70 1.44 -19.21 20.01
N ASP A 71 1.34 -19.92 18.87
CA ASP A 71 2.29 -19.84 17.76
C ASP A 71 2.16 -18.49 17.01
N LEU A 72 3.02 -17.54 17.37
CA LEU A 72 3.05 -16.22 16.76
C LEU A 72 3.35 -16.27 15.26
N ALA A 73 4.29 -17.11 14.83
CA ALA A 73 4.71 -17.20 13.44
C ALA A 73 3.53 -17.64 12.56
N GLY A 74 2.84 -18.71 12.94
CA GLY A 74 1.66 -19.19 12.22
C GLY A 74 0.47 -18.22 12.28
N VAL A 75 0.31 -17.43 13.35
CA VAL A 75 -0.70 -16.35 13.38
C VAL A 75 -0.37 -15.24 12.37
N LEU A 76 0.91 -14.85 12.26
CA LEU A 76 1.34 -13.83 11.31
C LEU A 76 1.23 -14.29 9.87
N GLU A 77 1.65 -15.52 9.57
CA GLU A 77 1.53 -16.09 8.23
C GLU A 77 0.06 -16.15 7.77
N ARG A 78 -0.84 -16.64 8.64
CA ARG A 78 -2.28 -16.66 8.35
C ARG A 78 -2.85 -15.26 8.10
N ARG A 79 -2.43 -14.26 8.89
CA ARG A 79 -2.82 -12.86 8.67
C ARG A 79 -2.28 -12.33 7.35
N GLN A 80 -1.03 -12.62 7.00
CA GLN A 80 -0.43 -12.21 5.73
C GLN A 80 -1.16 -12.82 4.54
N ALA A 81 -1.47 -14.11 4.60
CA ALA A 81 -2.24 -14.83 3.59
C ALA A 81 -3.65 -14.26 3.44
N ALA A 82 -4.36 -14.01 4.55
CA ALA A 82 -5.69 -13.39 4.53
C ALA A 82 -5.66 -11.98 3.91
N ASN A 83 -4.66 -11.17 4.28
CA ASN A 83 -4.48 -9.83 3.71
C ASN A 83 -4.15 -9.87 2.22
N ALA A 84 -3.33 -10.84 1.77
CA ALA A 84 -3.03 -11.04 0.36
C ALA A 84 -4.29 -11.38 -0.44
N LYS A 85 -5.11 -12.28 0.08
CA LYS A 85 -6.39 -12.66 -0.51
C LYS A 85 -7.35 -11.48 -0.63
N GLU A 86 -7.47 -10.66 0.41
CA GLU A 86 -8.35 -9.47 0.36
C GLU A 86 -7.84 -8.44 -0.66
N ARG A 87 -6.52 -8.23 -0.75
CA ARG A 87 -5.93 -7.38 -1.80
C ARG A 87 -6.29 -7.88 -3.20
N GLU A 88 -6.21 -9.18 -3.45
CA GLU A 88 -6.60 -9.77 -4.72
C GLU A 88 -8.10 -9.57 -5.01
N ARG A 89 -8.96 -9.81 -4.02
CA ARG A 89 -10.40 -9.56 -4.14
C ARG A 89 -10.70 -8.11 -4.55
N ILE A 90 -10.06 -7.14 -3.87
CA ILE A 90 -10.20 -5.72 -4.19
C ILE A 90 -9.62 -5.37 -5.56
N LYS A 91 -8.51 -6.00 -5.97
CA LYS A 91 -7.93 -5.84 -7.32
C LYS A 91 -8.93 -6.29 -8.39
N ASN A 92 -9.55 -7.46 -8.23
CA ASN A 92 -10.56 -7.97 -9.16
C ASN A 92 -11.78 -7.04 -9.24
N LEU A 93 -12.27 -6.56 -8.08
CA LEU A 93 -13.35 -5.57 -8.03
C LEU A 93 -12.99 -4.29 -8.79
N ASN A 94 -11.79 -3.74 -8.55
CA ASN A 94 -11.34 -2.50 -9.21
C ASN A 94 -11.09 -2.69 -10.71
N SER A 95 -10.74 -3.90 -11.15
CA SER A 95 -10.65 -4.26 -12.57
C SER A 95 -12.03 -4.15 -13.25
N GLY A 96 -13.05 -4.80 -12.68
CA GLY A 96 -14.43 -4.69 -13.18
C GLY A 96 -14.95 -3.24 -13.16
N PHE A 97 -14.59 -2.48 -12.13
CA PHE A 97 -14.93 -1.06 -12.06
C PHE A 97 -14.25 -0.22 -13.16
N SER A 98 -13.04 -0.59 -13.55
CA SER A 98 -12.31 0.07 -14.63
C SER A 98 -12.92 -0.23 -16.00
N ALA A 99 -13.34 -1.48 -16.23
CA ALA A 99 -14.11 -1.86 -17.41
C ALA A 99 -15.44 -1.09 -17.50
N LEU A 100 -16.16 -0.97 -16.38
CA LEU A 100 -17.41 -0.19 -16.33
C LEU A 100 -17.18 1.27 -16.73
N LYS A 101 -16.15 1.93 -16.19
CA LYS A 101 -15.81 3.31 -16.57
C LYS A 101 -15.51 3.49 -18.06
N ALA A 102 -14.98 2.46 -18.73
CA ALA A 102 -14.71 2.53 -20.16
C ALA A 102 -15.99 2.43 -21.02
N LEU A 103 -17.03 1.77 -20.51
CA LEU A 103 -18.32 1.63 -21.20
C LEU A 103 -19.27 2.80 -20.96
N VAL A 104 -19.22 3.41 -19.78
CA VAL A 104 -20.14 4.47 -19.38
C VAL A 104 -19.68 5.81 -19.98
N PRO A 105 -20.54 6.53 -20.73
CA PRO A 105 -20.22 7.85 -21.25
C PRO A 105 -20.19 8.90 -20.12
N LEU A 106 -18.99 9.33 -19.70
CA LEU A 106 -18.80 10.27 -18.59
C LEU A 106 -18.21 11.60 -19.09
N VAL A 107 -18.72 12.72 -18.56
CA VAL A 107 -18.26 14.10 -18.85
C VAL A 107 -17.85 14.76 -17.54
N PRO A 108 -16.65 15.38 -17.43
CA PRO A 108 -15.59 15.53 -18.43
C PRO A 108 -14.72 14.26 -18.54
N ARG A 109 -14.24 13.95 -19.75
CA ARG A 109 -13.34 12.80 -20.00
C ARG A 109 -11.99 12.93 -19.25
N ASP A 110 -11.63 14.14 -18.87
CA ASP A 110 -10.33 14.47 -18.26
C ASP A 110 -10.32 14.28 -16.73
N ARG A 111 -11.51 14.16 -16.11
CA ARG A 111 -11.64 13.94 -14.67
C ARG A 111 -11.91 12.47 -14.40
N LYS A 112 -11.15 11.86 -13.49
CA LYS A 112 -11.43 10.49 -13.02
C LYS A 112 -12.76 10.50 -12.24
N PRO A 113 -13.81 9.84 -12.74
CA PRO A 113 -15.12 9.82 -12.10
C PRO A 113 -15.05 8.98 -10.82
N SER A 114 -15.79 9.38 -9.78
CA SER A 114 -15.82 8.67 -8.50
C SER A 114 -16.57 7.33 -8.62
N LYS A 115 -16.44 6.45 -7.62
CA LYS A 115 -17.13 5.15 -7.65
C LYS A 115 -18.66 5.31 -7.72
N VAL A 116 -19.19 6.29 -7.00
CA VAL A 116 -20.62 6.56 -6.96
C VAL A 116 -21.10 7.17 -8.28
N ASP A 117 -20.33 8.10 -8.85
CA ASP A 117 -20.72 8.79 -10.09
C ASP A 117 -20.79 7.82 -11.26
N THR A 118 -19.82 6.92 -11.40
CA THR A 118 -19.85 5.90 -12.46
C THR A 118 -21.06 4.97 -12.32
N LEU A 119 -21.42 4.56 -11.09
CA LEU A 119 -22.60 3.70 -10.88
C LEU A 119 -23.90 4.40 -11.24
N LYS A 120 -24.06 5.66 -10.83
CA LYS A 120 -25.23 6.49 -11.20
C LYS A 120 -25.34 6.66 -12.71
N ALA A 121 -24.24 7.04 -13.35
CA ALA A 121 -24.20 7.23 -14.80
C ALA A 121 -24.44 5.92 -15.57
N ALA A 122 -23.95 4.78 -15.08
CA ALA A 122 -24.24 3.47 -15.68
C ALA A 122 -25.74 3.16 -15.67
N ALA A 123 -26.41 3.39 -14.54
CA ALA A 123 -27.85 3.17 -14.42
C ALA A 123 -28.65 4.06 -15.38
N GLU A 124 -28.31 5.35 -15.46
CA GLU A 124 -28.93 6.27 -16.42
C GLU A 124 -28.63 5.87 -17.87
N TYR A 125 -27.41 5.41 -18.17
CA TYR A 125 -27.05 4.98 -19.52
C TYR A 125 -27.86 3.77 -19.96
N ILE A 126 -28.04 2.76 -19.08
CA ILE A 126 -28.92 1.61 -19.35
C ILE A 126 -30.35 2.10 -19.61
N ARG A 127 -30.88 3.02 -18.81
CA ARG A 127 -32.23 3.57 -18.99
C ARG A 127 -32.38 4.28 -20.34
N LEU A 128 -31.40 5.07 -20.74
CA LEU A 128 -31.39 5.78 -22.03
C LEU A 128 -31.35 4.80 -23.21
N LEU A 129 -30.46 3.80 -23.17
CA LEU A 129 -30.37 2.79 -24.23
C LEU A 129 -31.68 2.00 -24.37
N ARG A 130 -32.36 1.68 -23.27
CA ARG A 130 -33.68 1.05 -23.31
C ARG A 130 -34.73 1.91 -24.00
N GLY A 131 -34.75 3.22 -23.74
CA GLY A 131 -35.64 4.16 -24.42
C GLY A 131 -35.39 4.20 -25.92
N VAL A 132 -34.13 4.35 -26.34
CA VAL A 132 -33.75 4.34 -27.76
C VAL A 132 -34.20 3.06 -28.45
N LEU A 133 -34.05 1.90 -27.80
CA LEU A 133 -34.49 0.63 -28.37
C LEU A 133 -36.01 0.50 -28.46
N GLN A 134 -36.77 1.08 -27.54
CA GLN A 134 -38.23 1.13 -27.61
C GLN A 134 -38.70 2.02 -28.75
N ASP A 135 -38.12 3.22 -28.88
CA ASP A 135 -38.43 4.19 -29.93
C ASP A 135 -38.11 3.63 -31.33
N THR A 136 -37.05 2.82 -31.43
CA THR A 136 -36.61 2.18 -32.68
C THR A 136 -37.32 0.84 -32.94
N GLY A 137 -38.27 0.42 -32.08
CA GLY A 137 -39.03 -0.83 -32.25
C GLY A 137 -38.26 -2.13 -31.98
N GLY A 138 -37.07 -2.05 -31.37
CA GLY A 138 -36.16 -3.20 -31.17
C GLY A 138 -36.42 -4.04 -29.92
N LEU A 139 -37.26 -3.58 -28.98
CA LEU A 139 -37.63 -4.33 -27.77
C LEU A 139 -39.14 -4.61 -27.75
N GLN A 140 -39.61 -5.53 -28.58
CA GLN A 140 -40.91 -6.16 -28.36
C GLN A 140 -40.80 -7.11 -27.16
N VAL A 141 -40.99 -6.58 -25.96
CA VAL A 141 -41.19 -7.39 -24.76
C VAL A 141 -42.58 -7.99 -24.87
N GLY A 142 -42.66 -9.26 -25.31
CA GLY A 142 -43.91 -10.00 -25.36
C GLY A 142 -44.55 -10.08 -23.97
N PRO A 143 -45.90 -10.10 -23.88
CA PRO A 143 -46.59 -10.15 -22.60
C PRO A 143 -46.22 -11.44 -21.85
N PRO A 144 -46.11 -11.38 -20.51
CA PRO A 144 -45.83 -12.58 -19.71
C PRO A 144 -46.99 -13.59 -19.82
N PRO A 145 -46.70 -14.90 -19.71
CA PRO A 145 -47.72 -15.96 -19.72
C PRO A 145 -48.63 -15.93 -18.50
#